data_AF-A0A7C7IZU0-F1
#
_entry.id   AF-A0A7C7IZU0-F1
#
_cell.length_a   1.000
_cell.length_b   1.000
_cell.length_c   1.000
_cell.angle_alpha   90.00
_cell.angle_beta   90.00
_cell.angle_gamma   90.00
#
_symmetry.space_group_name_H-M   'P 1'
#
loop_
_entity.id
_entity.type
_entity.pdbx_description
1 polymer ?
#
loop_
_entity_poly.entity_id
_entity_poly.type
_entity_poly.pdbx_seq_one_letter_code
_entity_poly.pdbx_strand_id
1 'polypeptide(L)'
;MRNKFLVLFFLTIIFAKVSVRIESNPSNAHVKIDGEPYGLTPIEEISLAPGLHKIDLAYEEYVPIQYELDLQLATSVVLLFQLNQIHTITFNTQETGLNFVLDSKYNWFENKIKLKMEEGTHNLKVFNGDSLIEEKELKINEASEIFYELPLSESQLQLSQQKVDEALKALKALQSVKDSTENE
;
A
#
# COMPACT_ATOMS: atom_id res chain seq x y z
N MET A 1 -46.71 38.36 -54.29
CA MET A 1 -46.06 37.04 -54.42
C MET A 1 -44.82 37.09 -53.54
N ARG A 2 -44.85 36.67 -52.27
CA ARG A 2 -44.80 35.29 -51.74
C ARG A 2 -43.61 34.49 -52.29
N ASN A 3 -42.46 34.57 -51.60
CA ASN A 3 -41.89 33.46 -50.84
C ASN A 3 -40.61 33.86 -50.10
N LYS A 4 -40.71 33.91 -48.77
CA LYS A 4 -39.57 33.80 -47.86
C LYS A 4 -39.27 32.30 -47.74
N PHE A 5 -38.12 31.85 -48.22
CA PHE A 5 -37.64 30.50 -47.91
C PHE A 5 -36.42 30.65 -47.00
N LEU A 6 -36.70 30.80 -45.70
CA LEU A 6 -35.67 30.69 -44.67
C LEU A 6 -35.52 29.20 -44.37
N VAL A 7 -34.50 28.57 -44.95
CA VAL A 7 -34.10 27.20 -44.60
C VAL A 7 -33.33 27.28 -43.30
N LEU A 8 -34.01 27.03 -42.18
CA LEU A 8 -33.35 26.74 -40.91
C LEU A 8 -32.82 25.30 -40.99
N PHE A 9 -31.55 25.17 -41.35
CA PHE A 9 -30.82 23.91 -41.27
C PHE A 9 -30.50 23.67 -39.79
N PHE A 10 -31.35 22.92 -39.09
CA PHE A 10 -30.98 22.36 -37.80
C PHE A 10 -29.95 21.25 -38.06
N LEU A 11 -28.66 21.61 -38.03
CA LEU A 11 -27.57 20.65 -38.00
C LEU A 11 -27.59 19.97 -36.61
N THR A 12 -28.33 18.87 -36.50
CA THR A 12 -28.13 17.94 -35.37
C THR A 12 -26.81 17.22 -35.61
N ILE A 13 -25.73 17.71 -35.00
CA ILE A 13 -24.46 16.99 -34.96
C ILE A 13 -24.72 15.72 -34.16
N ILE A 14 -24.77 14.58 -34.84
CA ILE A 14 -24.75 13.27 -34.19
C ILE A 14 -23.31 13.09 -33.73
N PHE A 15 -23.00 13.50 -32.49
CA PHE A 15 -21.76 13.09 -31.87
C PHE A 15 -21.80 11.56 -31.78
N ALA A 16 -20.84 10.88 -32.42
CA ALA A 16 -20.64 9.46 -32.19
C ALA A 16 -20.52 9.25 -30.69
N LYS A 17 -21.05 8.15 -30.16
CA LYS A 17 -20.92 7.81 -28.75
C LYS A 17 -20.10 6.55 -28.62
N VAL A 18 -19.25 6.51 -27.61
CA VAL A 18 -18.45 5.35 -27.25
C VAL A 18 -19.14 4.67 -26.07
N SER A 19 -19.39 3.36 -26.19
CA SER A 19 -19.90 2.56 -25.07
C SER A 19 -18.74 2.19 -24.14
N VAL A 20 -18.83 2.48 -22.85
CA VAL A 20 -17.79 2.22 -21.87
C VAL A 20 -18.35 1.35 -20.75
N ARG A 21 -17.66 0.25 -20.44
CA ARG A 21 -17.92 -0.61 -19.28
C ARG A 21 -16.82 -0.39 -18.25
N ILE A 22 -17.20 -0.23 -16.98
CA ILE A 22 -16.25 -0.01 -15.88
C ILE A 22 -16.44 -1.08 -14.82
N GLU A 23 -15.38 -1.81 -14.52
CA GLU A 23 -15.33 -2.79 -13.43
C GLU A 23 -14.23 -2.44 -12.45
N SER A 24 -14.41 -2.86 -11.19
CA SER A 24 -13.35 -2.79 -10.20
C SER A 24 -13.35 -4.01 -9.30
N ASN A 25 -12.19 -4.26 -8.71
CA ASN A 25 -12.02 -5.13 -7.55
C ASN A 25 -11.40 -4.31 -6.41
N PRO A 26 -12.07 -4.21 -5.24
CA PRO A 26 -13.38 -4.75 -4.93
C PRO A 26 -14.49 -4.13 -5.79
N SER A 27 -15.62 -4.82 -5.90
CA SER A 27 -16.83 -4.27 -6.51
C SER A 27 -17.49 -3.23 -5.60
N ASN A 28 -18.47 -2.48 -6.13
CA ASN A 28 -19.17 -1.39 -5.46
C ASN A 28 -18.29 -0.16 -5.17
N ALA A 29 -17.23 0.07 -5.95
CA ALA A 29 -16.47 1.32 -5.90
C ALA A 29 -17.31 2.47 -6.47
N HIS A 30 -17.33 3.61 -5.76
CA HIS A 30 -17.94 4.84 -6.25
C HIS A 30 -17.17 5.37 -7.46
N VAL A 31 -17.89 5.65 -8.54
CA VAL A 31 -17.36 6.18 -9.80
C VAL A 31 -17.84 7.62 -10.00
N LYS A 32 -16.91 8.52 -10.30
CA LYS A 32 -17.20 9.84 -10.87
C LYS A 32 -16.62 9.92 -12.28
N ILE A 33 -17.34 10.59 -13.18
CA ILE A 33 -16.91 10.84 -14.55
C ILE A 33 -16.92 12.36 -14.75
N ASP A 34 -15.79 12.91 -15.17
CA ASP A 34 -15.56 14.34 -15.37
C ASP A 34 -15.94 15.19 -14.15
N GLY A 35 -15.72 14.65 -12.95
CA GLY A 35 -16.04 15.27 -11.67
C GLY A 35 -17.46 15.01 -11.16
N GLU A 36 -18.37 14.53 -12.01
CA GLU A 36 -19.77 14.26 -11.65
C GLU A 36 -19.97 12.82 -11.15
N PRO A 37 -20.69 12.60 -10.03
CA PRO A 37 -21.04 11.26 -9.57
C PRO A 37 -21.84 10.48 -10.62
N TYR A 38 -21.37 9.28 -10.96
CA TYR A 38 -22.05 8.42 -11.93
C TYR A 38 -22.77 7.24 -11.28
N GLY A 39 -22.08 6.47 -10.43
CA GLY A 39 -22.65 5.26 -9.84
C GLY A 39 -21.63 4.40 -9.10
N LEU A 40 -21.92 3.11 -8.96
CA LEU A 40 -21.05 2.10 -8.34
C LEU A 40 -20.63 1.06 -9.38
N THR A 41 -19.41 0.53 -9.28
CA THR A 41 -18.97 -0.61 -10.12
C THR A 41 -19.65 -1.92 -9.71
N PRO A 42 -19.87 -2.86 -10.65
CA PRO A 42 -19.65 -2.73 -12.09
C PRO A 42 -20.71 -1.84 -12.75
N ILE A 43 -20.29 -1.08 -13.74
CA ILE A 43 -21.15 -0.29 -14.62
C ILE A 43 -21.10 -0.92 -16.01
N GLU A 44 -22.20 -1.52 -16.42
CA GLU A 44 -22.27 -2.35 -17.64
C GLU A 44 -22.22 -1.53 -18.93
N GLU A 45 -22.83 -0.34 -18.97
CA GLU A 45 -22.86 0.50 -20.17
C GLU A 45 -22.96 1.99 -19.83
N ILE A 46 -21.97 2.76 -20.29
CA ILE A 46 -21.89 4.21 -20.22
C ILE A 46 -21.72 4.75 -21.63
N SER A 47 -22.45 5.79 -22.01
CA SER A 47 -22.33 6.39 -23.34
C SER A 47 -21.61 7.72 -23.25
N LEU A 48 -20.32 7.73 -23.59
CA LEU A 48 -19.46 8.91 -23.52
C LEU A 48 -19.20 9.48 -24.92
N ALA A 49 -18.96 10.79 -24.98
CA ALA A 49 -18.56 11.44 -26.23
C ALA A 49 -17.08 11.11 -26.53
N PRO A 50 -16.65 11.17 -27.79
CA PRO A 50 -15.24 11.16 -28.12
C PRO A 50 -14.54 12.37 -27.50
N GLY A 51 -13.33 12.14 -27.01
CA GLY A 51 -12.49 13.12 -26.34
C GLY A 51 -11.98 12.64 -24.98
N LEU A 52 -11.29 13.55 -24.29
CA LEU A 52 -10.69 13.29 -23.00
C LEU A 52 -11.76 13.21 -21.90
N HIS A 53 -11.74 12.11 -21.16
CA HIS A 53 -12.58 11.89 -19.99
C HIS A 53 -11.71 11.55 -18.77
N LYS A 54 -12.13 12.04 -17.61
CA LYS A 54 -11.55 11.68 -16.31
C LYS A 54 -12.49 10.77 -15.54
N ILE A 55 -11.95 9.67 -15.01
CA ILE A 55 -12.67 8.67 -14.24
C ILE A 55 -11.99 8.59 -12.87
N ASP A 56 -12.74 8.90 -11.81
CA ASP A 56 -12.29 8.74 -10.43
C ASP A 56 -13.03 7.56 -9.79
N LEU A 57 -12.28 6.66 -9.15
CA LEU A 57 -12.82 5.54 -8.36
C LEU A 57 -12.44 5.69 -6.90
N ALA A 58 -13.41 5.47 -6.00
CA ALA A 58 -13.19 5.48 -4.56
C ALA A 58 -13.96 4.34 -3.88
N TYR A 59 -13.31 3.67 -2.93
CA TYR A 59 -13.93 2.67 -2.06
C TYR A 59 -13.37 2.83 -0.64
N GLU A 60 -14.18 2.55 0.37
CA GLU A 60 -13.82 2.80 1.77
C GLU A 60 -12.62 1.94 2.20
N GLU A 61 -11.62 2.57 2.83
CA GLU A 61 -10.33 1.97 3.20
C GLU A 61 -9.52 1.42 2.01
N TYR A 62 -9.65 2.02 0.82
CA TYR A 62 -8.82 1.74 -0.35
C TYR A 62 -8.21 3.03 -0.92
N VAL A 63 -7.11 2.91 -1.66
CA VAL A 63 -6.47 4.02 -2.35
C VAL A 63 -7.34 4.45 -3.54
N PRO A 64 -7.73 5.72 -3.65
CA PRO A 64 -8.52 6.20 -4.77
C PRO A 64 -7.72 6.18 -6.07
N ILE A 65 -8.38 5.85 -7.18
CA ILE A 65 -7.78 5.86 -8.51
C ILE A 65 -8.30 7.08 -9.27
N GLN A 66 -7.39 7.79 -9.93
CA GLN A 66 -7.72 8.80 -10.93
C GLN A 66 -7.16 8.35 -12.27
N TYR A 67 -8.03 8.21 -13.27
CA TYR A 67 -7.68 7.70 -14.58
C TYR A 67 -8.18 8.65 -15.67
N GLU A 68 -7.30 9.02 -16.59
CA GLU A 68 -7.64 9.85 -17.74
C GLU A 68 -7.54 9.02 -19.03
N LEU A 69 -8.55 9.15 -19.89
CA LEU A 69 -8.63 8.40 -21.14
C LEU A 69 -9.15 9.31 -22.26
N ASP A 70 -8.42 9.34 -23.37
CA ASP A 70 -8.89 9.95 -24.61
C ASP A 70 -9.70 8.92 -25.43
N LEU A 71 -11.02 9.08 -25.41
CA LEU A 71 -11.94 8.25 -26.16
C LEU A 71 -11.93 8.65 -27.63
N GLN A 72 -11.32 7.83 -28.46
CA GLN A 72 -11.45 7.95 -29.91
C GLN A 72 -12.78 7.34 -30.38
N LEU A 73 -13.08 7.44 -31.67
CA LEU A 73 -14.23 6.78 -32.30
C LEU A 73 -14.07 5.24 -32.26
N ALA A 74 -14.22 4.66 -31.07
CA ALA A 74 -14.28 3.24 -30.80
C ALA A 74 -15.74 2.85 -30.56
N THR A 75 -16.11 1.63 -30.95
CA THR A 75 -17.47 1.13 -30.71
C THR A 75 -17.70 0.87 -29.22
N SER A 76 -16.70 0.33 -28.52
CA SER A 76 -16.77 0.07 -27.07
C SER A 76 -15.41 -0.01 -26.39
N VAL A 77 -15.34 0.33 -25.10
CA VAL A 77 -14.14 0.25 -24.23
C VAL A 77 -14.52 -0.47 -22.93
N VAL A 78 -13.63 -1.32 -22.43
CA VAL A 78 -13.78 -1.96 -21.11
C VAL A 78 -12.61 -1.53 -20.23
N LEU A 79 -12.92 -0.97 -19.06
CA LEU A 79 -11.95 -0.53 -18.07
C LEU A 79 -12.04 -1.43 -16.84
N LEU A 80 -10.91 -2.02 -16.46
CA LEU A 80 -10.79 -2.93 -15.33
C LEU A 80 -9.84 -2.32 -14.31
N PHE A 81 -10.34 -1.99 -13.13
CA PHE A 81 -9.57 -1.39 -12.06
C PHE A 81 -9.31 -2.37 -10.91
N GLN A 82 -8.12 -2.31 -10.31
CA GLN A 82 -7.77 -2.99 -9.07
C GLN A 82 -7.42 -1.89 -8.07
N LEU A 83 -8.19 -1.77 -6.99
CA LEU A 83 -7.89 -0.80 -5.95
C LEU A 83 -7.04 -1.50 -4.88
N ASN A 84 -6.02 -0.80 -4.41
CA ASN A 84 -5.18 -1.30 -3.32
C ASN A 84 -5.79 -0.92 -1.97
N GLN A 85 -5.91 -1.89 -1.08
CA GLN A 85 -6.47 -1.68 0.24
C GLN A 85 -5.53 -0.85 1.13
N ILE A 86 -6.09 -0.11 2.07
CA ILE A 86 -5.36 0.60 3.13
C ILE A 86 -5.53 -0.20 4.43
N HIS A 87 -4.42 -0.54 5.07
CA HIS A 87 -4.37 -1.19 6.36
C HIS A 87 -3.84 -0.25 7.44
N THR A 88 -4.41 -0.35 8.64
CA THR A 88 -3.84 0.33 9.80
C THR A 88 -2.80 -0.57 10.45
N ILE A 89 -1.55 -0.11 10.50
CA ILE A 89 -0.50 -0.74 11.29
C ILE A 89 -0.27 0.02 12.60
N THR A 90 0.09 -0.70 13.65
CA THR A 90 0.62 -0.11 14.88
C THR A 90 2.10 -0.45 14.98
N PHE A 91 2.97 0.56 14.94
CA PHE A 91 4.41 0.36 15.13
C PHE A 91 4.74 0.57 16.60
N ASN A 92 5.56 -0.31 17.16
CA ASN A 92 6.05 -0.23 18.53
C ASN A 92 7.54 -0.54 18.59
N THR A 93 8.24 0.04 19.55
CA THR A 93 9.63 -0.30 19.86
C THR A 93 9.95 0.00 21.32
N GLN A 94 10.97 -0.66 21.87
CA GLN A 94 11.59 -0.28 23.14
C GLN A 94 12.86 0.55 22.93
N GLU A 95 13.31 0.71 21.69
CA GLU A 95 14.49 1.51 21.36
C GLU A 95 14.24 2.99 21.62
N THR A 96 15.26 3.69 22.11
CA THR A 96 15.18 5.11 22.42
C THR A 96 16.17 5.90 21.57
N GLY A 97 15.77 7.10 21.13
CA GLY A 97 16.64 8.00 20.36
C GLY A 97 16.84 7.63 18.89
N LEU A 98 16.13 6.60 18.38
CA LEU A 98 16.13 6.24 16.97
C LEU A 98 15.11 7.09 16.19
N ASN A 99 15.45 7.37 14.94
CA ASN A 99 14.55 7.97 13.96
C ASN A 99 14.12 6.90 12.95
N PHE A 100 12.83 6.76 12.72
CA PHE A 100 12.24 5.82 11.80
C PHE A 100 11.66 6.55 10.60
N VAL A 101 12.01 6.10 9.40
CA VAL A 101 11.51 6.65 8.14
C VAL A 101 10.90 5.53 7.30
N LEU A 102 9.60 5.62 7.03
CA LEU A 102 8.86 4.66 6.20
C LEU A 102 8.50 5.29 4.85
N ASP A 103 8.91 4.63 3.77
CA ASP A 103 8.72 5.03 2.36
C ASP A 103 9.18 6.45 2.05
N SER A 104 10.19 6.94 2.76
CA SER A 104 10.68 8.33 2.68
C SER A 104 9.61 9.40 2.97
N LYS A 105 8.43 9.01 3.44
CA LYS A 105 7.26 9.87 3.63
C LYS A 105 6.92 10.05 5.10
N TYR A 106 6.88 8.98 5.86
CA TYR A 106 6.56 9.02 7.29
C TYR A 106 7.86 9.02 8.07
N ASN A 107 8.03 9.98 8.99
CA ASN A 107 9.23 10.13 9.82
C ASN A 107 8.77 10.33 11.28
N TRP A 108 9.32 9.54 12.21
CA TRP A 108 8.94 9.61 13.62
C TRP A 108 10.05 9.13 14.57
N PHE A 109 9.92 9.49 15.86
CA PHE A 109 10.85 9.11 16.94
C PHE A 109 10.15 8.37 18.09
N GLU A 110 8.82 8.42 18.12
CA GLU A 110 8.01 7.88 19.20
C GLU A 110 8.07 6.34 19.25
N ASN A 111 8.04 5.82 20.46
CA ASN A 111 8.06 4.38 20.71
C ASN A 111 6.79 3.65 20.25
N LYS A 112 5.70 4.38 19.98
CA LYS A 112 4.44 3.84 19.47
C LYS A 112 3.74 4.83 18.55
N ILE A 113 3.42 4.40 17.33
CA ILE A 113 2.60 5.16 16.39
C ILE A 113 1.59 4.25 15.68
N LYS A 114 0.55 4.86 15.08
CA LYS A 114 -0.37 4.19 14.17
C LYS A 114 -0.29 4.83 12.80
N LEU A 115 -0.19 4.02 11.75
CA LEU A 115 -0.12 4.48 10.37
C LEU A 115 -1.17 3.77 9.52
N LYS A 116 -1.79 4.50 8.61
CA LYS A 116 -2.59 3.95 7.52
C LYS A 116 -1.68 3.78 6.30
N MET A 117 -1.45 2.55 5.90
CA MET A 117 -0.52 2.17 4.83
C MET A 117 -1.29 1.44 3.75
N GLU A 118 -0.99 1.72 2.49
CA GLU A 118 -1.44 0.91 1.36
C GLU A 118 -0.94 -0.53 1.53
N GLU A 119 -1.64 -1.51 0.99
CA GLU A 119 -1.12 -2.88 0.94
C GLU A 119 0.10 -2.95 0.02
N GLY A 120 1.12 -3.73 0.42
CA GLY A 120 2.33 -3.89 -0.37
C GLY A 120 3.58 -4.05 0.46
N THR A 121 4.71 -3.82 -0.18
CA THR A 121 6.04 -3.80 0.44
C THR A 121 6.46 -2.37 0.67
N HIS A 122 6.80 -2.05 1.92
CA HIS A 122 7.21 -0.73 2.38
C HIS A 122 8.65 -0.77 2.86
N ASN A 123 9.38 0.32 2.68
CA ASN A 123 10.78 0.42 3.06
C ASN A 123 10.92 1.22 4.37
N LEU A 124 11.30 0.53 5.44
CA LEU A 124 11.65 1.14 6.71
C LEU A 124 13.15 1.38 6.76
N LYS A 125 13.53 2.63 7.02
CA LYS A 125 14.90 3.04 7.36
C LYS A 125 14.95 3.47 8.81
N VAL A 126 15.99 3.04 9.50
CA VAL A 126 16.21 3.37 10.90
C VAL A 126 17.53 4.10 11.03
N PHE A 127 17.50 5.22 11.73
CA PHE A 127 18.65 6.08 11.93
C PHE A 127 18.96 6.26 13.41
N ASN A 128 20.24 6.36 13.73
CA ASN A 128 20.73 6.86 15.00
C ASN A 128 21.49 8.16 14.75
N GLY A 129 20.90 9.28 15.17
CA GLY A 129 21.32 10.60 14.68
C GLY A 129 21.20 10.66 13.16
N ASP A 130 22.30 11.02 12.49
CA ASP A 130 22.36 11.10 11.02
C ASP A 130 22.80 9.79 10.34
N SER A 131 23.14 8.75 11.12
CA SER A 131 23.64 7.49 10.58
C SER A 131 22.49 6.54 10.27
N LEU A 132 22.37 6.09 9.02
CA LEU A 132 21.50 4.97 8.66
C LEU A 132 22.08 3.69 9.26
N ILE A 133 21.36 3.06 10.18
CA ILE A 133 21.80 1.85 10.87
C ILE A 133 21.09 0.58 10.39
N GLU A 134 19.89 0.72 9.81
CA GLU A 134 19.15 -0.41 9.26
C GLU A 134 18.22 0.04 8.12
N GLU A 135 18.04 -0.84 7.13
CA GLU A 135 17.03 -0.72 6.10
C GLU A 135 16.34 -2.08 5.94
N LYS A 136 15.00 -2.07 6.01
CA LYS A 136 14.18 -3.28 6.07
C LYS A 136 12.91 -3.13 5.23
N GLU A 137 12.52 -4.20 4.56
CA GLU A 137 11.21 -4.30 3.92
C GLU A 137 10.15 -4.78 4.91
N LEU A 138 9.03 -4.07 4.96
CA LEU A 138 7.84 -4.42 5.72
C LEU A 138 6.73 -4.79 4.73
N LYS A 139 6.25 -6.04 4.79
CA LYS A 139 5.10 -6.47 4.02
C LYS A 139 3.82 -6.20 4.79
N ILE A 140 2.96 -5.35 4.24
CA ILE A 140 1.67 -4.98 4.82
C ILE A 140 0.58 -5.53 3.91
N ASN A 141 -0.16 -6.52 4.38
CA ASN A 141 -1.29 -7.15 3.69
C ASN A 141 -2.52 -7.30 4.60
N GLU A 142 -2.40 -6.85 5.84
CA GLU A 142 -3.45 -6.83 6.84
C GLU A 142 -3.13 -5.79 7.91
N ALA A 143 -4.13 -5.44 8.71
CA ALA A 143 -3.91 -4.65 9.90
C ALA A 143 -3.05 -5.44 10.89
N SER A 144 -1.92 -4.87 11.31
CA SER A 144 -0.91 -5.60 12.09
C SER A 144 -0.22 -4.71 13.12
N GLU A 145 0.38 -5.35 14.12
CA GLU A 145 1.28 -4.71 15.06
C GLU A 145 2.72 -5.10 14.71
N ILE A 146 3.56 -4.11 14.44
CA ILE A 146 4.97 -4.27 14.13
C ILE A 146 5.74 -3.90 15.38
N PHE A 147 6.54 -4.84 15.88
CA PHE A 147 7.48 -4.57 16.97
C PHE A 147 8.89 -4.50 16.39
N TYR A 148 9.53 -3.35 16.52
CA TYR A 148 10.90 -3.13 16.09
C TYR A 148 11.86 -3.25 17.27
N GLU A 149 12.91 -4.04 17.07
CA GLU A 149 14.07 -4.18 17.95
C GLU A 149 15.31 -4.02 17.10
N LEU A 150 16.30 -3.29 17.62
CA LEU A 150 17.56 -3.09 16.92
C LEU A 150 18.34 -4.43 16.90
N PRO A 151 18.73 -4.97 15.73
CA PRO A 151 19.50 -6.20 15.67
C PRO A 151 20.87 -6.03 16.35
N LEU A 152 21.30 -7.09 17.05
CA LEU A 152 22.62 -7.13 17.66
C LEU A 152 23.71 -6.99 16.60
N SER A 153 24.72 -6.17 16.89
CA SER A 153 25.93 -6.10 16.05
C SER A 153 26.67 -7.44 16.02
N GLU A 154 27.47 -7.69 14.98
CA GLU A 154 28.28 -8.92 14.86
C GLU A 154 29.16 -9.15 16.10
N SER A 155 29.73 -8.09 16.65
CA SER A 155 30.55 -8.16 17.87
C SER A 155 29.75 -8.64 19.09
N GLN A 156 28.51 -8.16 19.23
CA GLN A 156 27.60 -8.57 20.30
C GLN A 156 27.11 -10.02 20.09
N LEU A 157 26.89 -10.43 18.85
CA LEU A 157 26.55 -11.82 18.51
C LEU A 157 27.68 -12.78 18.86
N GLN A 158 28.93 -12.44 18.51
CA GLN A 158 30.11 -13.24 18.86
C GLN A 158 30.29 -13.35 20.37
N LEU A 159 30.15 -12.23 21.10
CA LEU A 159 30.24 -12.24 22.57
C LEU A 159 29.11 -13.07 23.20
N SER A 160 27.89 -12.99 22.66
CA SER A 160 26.76 -13.79 23.10
C SER A 160 27.04 -15.28 22.89
N GLN A 161 27.53 -15.67 21.72
CA GLN A 161 27.87 -17.06 21.41
C GLN A 161 28.99 -17.57 22.33
N GLN A 162 30.04 -16.78 22.54
CA GLN A 162 31.13 -17.15 23.44
C GLN A 162 30.61 -17.44 24.86
N LYS A 163 29.73 -16.58 25.39
CA LYS A 163 29.13 -16.79 26.71
C LYS A 163 28.31 -18.07 26.79
N VAL A 164 27.57 -18.41 25.72
CA VAL A 164 26.81 -19.67 25.63
C VAL A 164 27.75 -20.87 25.63
N ASP A 165 28.83 -20.82 24.86
CA ASP A 165 29.80 -21.92 24.78
C ASP A 165 30.53 -22.14 26.12
N GLU A 166 30.90 -21.05 26.80
CA GLU A 166 31.48 -21.09 28.14
C GLU A 166 30.50 -21.68 29.17
N ALA A 167 29.23 -21.27 29.13
CA ALA A 167 28.20 -21.82 30.00
C ALA A 167 27.97 -23.32 29.77
N LEU A 168 27.96 -23.76 28.50
CA LEU A 168 27.82 -25.18 28.15
C LEU A 168 29.02 -25.99 28.63
N LYS A 169 30.24 -25.44 28.52
CA LYS A 169 31.46 -26.07 29.03
C LYS A 169 31.42 -26.21 30.56
N ALA A 170 30.98 -25.17 31.26
CA ALA A 170 30.81 -25.21 32.71
C ALA A 170 29.77 -26.26 33.13
N LEU A 171 28.65 -26.35 32.43
CA LEU A 171 27.60 -27.34 32.71
C LEU A 171 28.11 -28.78 32.56
N LYS A 172 28.87 -29.07 31.49
CA LYS A 172 29.47 -30.39 31.28
C LYS A 172 30.50 -30.75 32.35
N ALA A 173 31.30 -29.79 32.79
CA ALA A 173 32.25 -29.99 33.88
C ALA A 173 31.52 -30.33 35.19
N LEU A 174 30.42 -29.64 35.50
CA LEU A 174 29.59 -29.93 36.69
C LEU A 174 28.96 -31.32 36.61
N GLN A 175 28.47 -31.75 35.45
CA GLN A 175 27.94 -33.10 35.25
C GLN A 175 29.02 -34.17 35.47
N SER A 176 30.22 -33.98 34.89
CA SER A 176 31.34 -34.91 35.08
C SER A 176 31.77 -35.02 36.54
N VAL A 177 31.73 -33.92 37.31
CA VAL A 177 32.01 -33.95 38.76
C VAL A 177 30.92 -34.71 39.50
N LYS A 178 29.64 -34.46 39.18
CA LYS A 178 28.52 -35.16 39.80
C LYS A 178 28.57 -36.68 39.58
N ASP A 179 28.83 -37.11 38.35
CA ASP A 179 28.93 -38.53 37.98
C ASP A 179 30.10 -39.24 38.69
N SER A 180 31.16 -38.49 39.04
CA SER A 180 32.29 -39.02 39.82
C SER A 180 31.99 -39.17 41.32
N THR A 181 31.11 -38.33 41.87
CA THR A 181 30.74 -38.36 43.29
C THR A 181 29.60 -39.32 43.64
N GLU A 182 28.81 -39.77 42.65
CA GLU A 182 27.74 -40.77 42.86
C GLU A 182 28.25 -42.23 42.72
N ASN A 183 29.48 -42.44 42.26
CA ASN A 183 30.11 -43.76 42.07
C ASN A 183 31.17 -44.12 43.15
N GLU A 184 31.30 -43.32 44.22
CA GLU A 184 32.02 -43.63 45.46
C GLU A 184 31.05 -43.99 46.59
#